data_AF-A0A1I1JS53-F1
#
_entry.id   AF-A0A1I1JS53-F1
#
_cell.length_a   1.000
_cell.length_b   1.000
_cell.length_c   1.000
_cell.angle_alpha   90.00
_cell.angle_beta   90.00
_cell.angle_gamma   90.00
#
_symmetry.space_group_name_H-M   'P 1'
#
loop_
_entity.id
_entity.type
_entity.pdbx_description
1 polymer ?
#
loop_
_entity_poly.entity_id
_entity_poly.type
_entity_poly.pdbx_seq_one_letter_code
_entity_poly.pdbx_strand_id
1 'polypeptide(L)'
;MKCIPLVVAGLVLAIACNSGRNQQSHDNPPSEDIPLDQMGEQPVGQTIIPGSDATSAVLELESDSYDFGEIKEGEKVTHEFRFTNKGTAPLIISNVQASCGCTTPEYSKNPIAPGEEGMVKVVFNSSGQVGKQHKVVTVTSNASSPNTLLHLRGEVKK
;
A
#
# COMPACT_ATOMS: atom_id res chain seq x y z
N MET A 1 60.84 -2.44 20.43
CA MET A 1 60.30 -3.60 19.70
C MET A 1 59.44 -3.00 18.58
N LYS A 2 60.00 -2.73 17.38
CA LYS A 2 59.93 -3.57 16.15
C LYS A 2 58.50 -4.13 15.96
N CYS A 3 57.73 -3.79 14.93
CA CYS A 3 58.08 -3.93 13.51
C CYS A 3 57.41 -2.88 12.59
N ILE A 4 58.19 -2.47 11.60
CA ILE A 4 57.79 -1.81 10.34
C ILE A 4 57.71 -2.93 9.27
N PRO A 5 56.76 -2.86 8.32
CA PRO A 5 57.10 -2.96 6.89
C PRO A 5 56.22 -1.96 6.08
N LEU A 6 56.75 -0.95 5.39
CA LEU A 6 57.42 -0.94 4.08
C LEU A 6 57.13 -2.16 3.18
N VAL A 7 56.55 -1.91 1.98
CA VAL A 7 56.91 -2.47 0.65
C VAL A 7 55.73 -2.25 -0.33
N VAL A 8 55.84 -1.31 -1.27
CA VAL A 8 56.26 -1.40 -2.71
C VAL A 8 55.07 -1.41 -3.67
N ALA A 9 55.23 -0.58 -4.70
CA ALA A 9 54.40 -0.36 -5.86
C ALA A 9 54.10 -1.62 -6.70
N GLY A 10 52.96 -1.62 -7.38
CA GLY A 10 52.62 -2.62 -8.38
C GLY A 10 51.45 -2.16 -9.24
N LEU A 11 51.75 -1.42 -10.30
CA LEU A 11 50.86 -1.14 -11.42
C LEU A 11 50.69 -2.44 -12.23
N VAL A 12 49.48 -3.01 -12.28
CA VAL A 12 49.12 -3.98 -13.32
C VAL A 12 47.71 -3.68 -13.80
N LEU A 13 47.65 -3.12 -15.00
CA LEU A 13 46.46 -3.05 -15.83
C LEU A 13 46.33 -4.40 -16.55
N ALA A 14 45.28 -5.15 -16.27
CA ALA A 14 44.90 -6.30 -17.09
C ALA A 14 43.37 -6.35 -17.20
N ILE A 15 42.92 -6.05 -18.42
CA ILE A 15 41.55 -6.13 -18.91
C ILE A 15 41.19 -7.61 -19.05
N ALA A 16 40.04 -8.01 -18.51
CA ALA A 16 39.38 -9.25 -18.90
C ALA A 16 37.86 -9.08 -18.78
N CYS A 17 37.22 -8.71 -19.90
CA CYS A 17 35.79 -8.86 -20.09
C CYS A 17 35.47 -10.33 -20.35
N ASN A 18 34.74 -10.99 -19.46
CA ASN A 18 33.88 -12.12 -19.84
C ASN A 18 32.92 -12.46 -18.71
N SER A 19 31.60 -12.35 -18.94
CA SER A 19 30.58 -13.24 -18.37
C SER A 19 29.22 -12.90 -18.96
N GLY A 20 28.79 -13.75 -19.90
CA GLY A 20 27.43 -14.28 -19.98
C GLY A 20 26.28 -13.29 -20.02
N ARG A 21 25.99 -12.76 -21.22
CA ARG A 21 24.59 -12.43 -21.58
C ARG A 21 23.82 -13.76 -21.67
N ASN A 22 23.09 -14.11 -20.63
CA ASN A 22 22.04 -15.12 -20.72
C ASN A 22 20.77 -14.42 -21.23
N GLN A 23 20.61 -14.46 -22.55
CA GLN A 23 19.40 -14.03 -23.24
C GLN A 23 18.37 -15.14 -23.06
N GLN A 24 17.46 -14.97 -22.12
CA GLN A 24 16.30 -15.85 -22.00
C GLN A 24 15.29 -15.43 -23.09
N SER A 25 15.51 -15.94 -24.30
CA SER A 25 14.52 -15.91 -25.37
C SER A 25 13.35 -16.80 -24.95
N HIS A 26 12.22 -16.14 -24.71
CA HIS A 26 10.90 -16.75 -24.74
C HIS A 26 10.64 -17.16 -26.19
N ASP A 27 10.96 -18.40 -26.53
CA ASP A 27 10.47 -19.05 -27.74
C ASP A 27 9.01 -19.42 -27.52
N ASN A 28 8.09 -18.66 -28.14
CA ASN A 28 6.69 -19.02 -28.24
C ASN A 28 6.55 -20.25 -29.18
N PRO A 29 5.72 -21.24 -28.83
CA PRO A 29 5.40 -22.33 -29.75
C PRO A 29 4.60 -21.83 -30.98
N PRO A 30 4.68 -22.54 -32.12
CA PRO A 30 4.14 -22.11 -33.39
C PRO A 30 2.60 -22.03 -33.39
N SER A 31 2.11 -21.02 -34.10
CA SER A 31 0.71 -20.79 -34.42
C SER A 31 0.14 -21.96 -35.24
N GLU A 32 -0.75 -22.74 -34.64
CA GLU A 32 -1.63 -23.62 -35.40
C GLU A 32 -2.81 -22.80 -35.93
N ASP A 33 -2.95 -22.83 -37.26
CA ASP A 33 -4.02 -22.23 -38.03
C ASP A 33 -5.38 -22.84 -37.63
N ILE A 34 -6.30 -22.04 -37.07
CA ILE A 34 -7.69 -22.46 -36.88
C ILE A 34 -8.50 -22.11 -38.13
N PRO A 35 -9.19 -23.06 -38.78
CA PRO A 35 -9.94 -22.83 -40.00
C PRO A 35 -11.09 -21.83 -39.83
N LEU A 36 -11.22 -20.93 -40.83
CA LEU A 36 -12.42 -20.15 -41.12
C LEU A 36 -13.51 -21.08 -41.66
N ASP A 37 -14.45 -21.53 -40.83
CA ASP A 37 -15.82 -21.80 -41.25
C ASP A 37 -16.71 -22.12 -40.05
N GLN A 38 -17.62 -21.20 -39.72
CA GLN A 38 -19.05 -21.47 -39.47
C GLN A 38 -19.73 -20.20 -38.99
N MET A 39 -20.25 -19.48 -39.99
CA MET A 39 -21.42 -18.64 -39.89
C MET A 39 -22.59 -19.45 -39.31
N GLY A 40 -22.99 -19.08 -38.10
CA GLY A 40 -24.26 -19.45 -37.50
C GLY A 40 -24.84 -18.20 -36.85
N GLU A 41 -25.93 -17.69 -37.42
CA GLU A 41 -26.75 -16.61 -36.87
C GLU A 41 -26.95 -16.81 -35.36
N GLN A 42 -26.38 -15.94 -34.54
CA GLN A 42 -26.82 -15.81 -33.14
C GLN A 42 -28.05 -14.89 -33.13
N PRO A 43 -29.18 -15.32 -32.56
CA PRO A 43 -30.38 -14.50 -32.50
C PRO A 43 -30.09 -13.24 -31.66
N VAL A 44 -30.43 -12.08 -32.22
CA VAL A 44 -30.44 -10.79 -31.53
C VAL A 44 -31.55 -10.82 -30.47
N GLY A 45 -31.23 -11.44 -29.34
CA GLY A 45 -32.02 -11.39 -28.11
C GLY A 45 -31.28 -10.55 -27.11
N GLN A 46 -31.49 -9.23 -27.14
CA GLN A 46 -31.08 -8.36 -26.05
C GLN A 46 -31.92 -8.69 -24.82
N THR A 47 -31.44 -9.63 -24.01
CA THR A 47 -31.92 -9.78 -22.65
C THR A 47 -31.53 -8.51 -21.90
N ILE A 48 -32.52 -7.66 -21.63
CA ILE A 48 -32.44 -6.61 -20.62
C ILE A 48 -31.88 -7.27 -19.37
N ILE A 49 -30.72 -6.83 -18.88
CA ILE A 49 -30.18 -7.23 -17.58
C ILE A 49 -30.88 -6.35 -16.53
N PRO A 50 -31.85 -6.85 -15.74
CA PRO A 50 -32.33 -6.12 -14.58
C PRO A 50 -31.53 -6.65 -13.39
N GLY A 51 -30.47 -5.92 -13.00
CA GLY A 51 -29.73 -6.24 -11.78
C GLY A 51 -28.23 -6.10 -11.92
N SER A 52 -27.74 -4.87 -11.81
CA SER A 52 -26.40 -4.62 -11.30
C SER A 52 -26.53 -3.83 -9.99
N ASP A 53 -27.36 -4.33 -9.08
CA ASP A 53 -27.29 -3.99 -7.66
C ASP A 53 -26.12 -4.76 -7.05
N ALA A 54 -24.90 -4.44 -7.46
CA ALA A 54 -23.71 -4.96 -6.81
C ALA A 54 -23.62 -4.33 -5.41
N THR A 55 -24.11 -5.03 -4.40
CA THR A 55 -24.01 -4.62 -3.00
C THR A 55 -22.54 -4.52 -2.61
N SER A 56 -22.01 -3.29 -2.60
CA SER A 56 -20.60 -3.02 -2.38
C SER A 56 -20.43 -2.16 -1.14
N ALA A 57 -19.44 -2.48 -0.31
CA ALA A 57 -19.03 -1.59 0.78
C ALA A 57 -18.22 -0.42 0.20
N VAL A 58 -18.38 0.77 0.77
CA VAL A 58 -17.64 1.97 0.35
C VAL A 58 -17.18 2.70 1.60
N LEU A 59 -15.87 2.82 1.79
CA LEU A 59 -15.28 3.56 2.91
C LEU A 59 -15.04 5.00 2.46
N GLU A 60 -15.74 5.95 3.08
CA GLU A 60 -15.53 7.39 2.88
C GLU A 60 -14.92 8.00 4.14
N LEU A 61 -13.73 8.60 4.02
CA LEU A 61 -13.05 9.28 5.12
C LEU A 61 -13.54 10.72 5.27
N GLU A 62 -13.62 11.20 6.52
CA GLU A 62 -13.79 12.63 6.79
C GLU A 62 -12.52 13.42 6.41
N SER A 63 -11.36 12.86 6.73
CA SER A 63 -10.05 13.33 6.29
C SER A 63 -9.09 12.14 6.23
N ASP A 64 -8.18 12.14 5.26
CA ASP A 64 -7.11 11.15 5.13
C ASP A 64 -5.77 11.66 5.70
N SER A 65 -5.72 12.92 6.14
CA SER A 65 -4.51 13.57 6.60
C SER A 65 -4.73 14.37 7.87
N TYR A 66 -3.78 14.23 8.80
CA TYR A 66 -3.70 15.04 10.01
C TYR A 66 -2.28 15.58 10.18
N ASP A 67 -2.18 16.89 10.39
CA ASP A 67 -0.93 17.57 10.74
C ASP A 67 -0.96 17.90 12.23
N PHE A 68 -0.01 17.35 12.99
CA PHE A 68 0.11 17.60 14.43
C PHE A 68 0.93 18.85 14.76
N GLY A 69 1.43 19.56 13.76
CA GLY A 69 2.28 20.73 13.93
C GLY A 69 3.65 20.37 14.49
N GLU A 70 4.14 21.20 15.41
CA GLU A 70 5.43 21.00 16.07
C GLU A 70 5.24 20.39 17.47
N ILE A 71 5.98 19.32 17.75
CA ILE A 71 6.05 18.69 19.08
C ILE A 71 7.51 18.51 19.51
N LYS A 72 7.75 18.23 20.79
CA LYS A 72 9.05 17.84 21.32
C LYS A 72 9.25 16.32 21.23
N GLU A 73 10.50 15.91 21.07
CA GLU A 73 10.89 14.51 21.11
C GLU A 73 10.42 13.86 22.43
N GLY A 74 9.81 12.68 22.31
CA GLY A 74 9.26 11.92 23.44
C GLY A 74 7.77 12.13 23.68
N GLU A 75 7.15 13.14 23.06
CA GLU A 75 5.70 13.31 23.09
C GLU A 75 4.96 12.25 22.27
N LYS A 76 3.69 12.00 22.64
CA LYS A 76 2.80 11.12 21.90
C LYS A 76 1.70 11.93 21.23
N VAL A 77 1.52 11.73 19.94
CA VAL A 77 0.41 12.29 19.17
C VAL A 77 -0.66 11.20 19.03
N THR A 78 -1.91 11.55 19.31
CA THR A 78 -3.06 10.67 19.08
C THR A 78 -4.06 11.37 18.19
N HIS A 79 -4.52 10.70 17.14
CA HIS A 79 -5.56 11.21 16.25
C HIS A 79 -6.52 10.10 15.85
N GLU A 80 -7.80 10.43 15.69
CA GLU A 80 -8.84 9.50 15.24
C GLU A 80 -9.33 9.90 13.86
N PHE A 81 -9.04 9.05 12.87
CA PHE A 81 -9.60 9.17 11.53
C PHE A 81 -10.99 8.53 11.51
N ARG A 82 -12.02 9.34 11.29
CA ARG A 82 -13.40 8.87 11.14
C ARG A 82 -13.72 8.58 9.69
N PHE A 83 -14.53 7.55 9.49
CA PHE A 83 -15.05 7.19 8.18
C PHE A 83 -16.50 6.75 8.28
N THR A 84 -17.23 6.86 7.18
CA THR A 84 -18.59 6.34 7.02
C THR A 84 -18.61 5.24 5.98
N ASN A 85 -19.40 4.19 6.20
CA ASN A 85 -19.72 3.24 5.13
C ASN A 85 -20.81 3.83 4.23
N LYS A 86 -20.45 4.38 3.07
CA LYS A 86 -21.40 4.90 2.06
C LYS A 86 -21.89 3.83 1.08
N GLY A 87 -21.53 2.58 1.31
CA GLY A 87 -21.94 1.45 0.48
C GLY A 87 -23.32 0.91 0.84
N THR A 88 -23.67 -0.21 0.22
CA THR A 88 -24.93 -0.93 0.45
C THR A 88 -24.71 -2.31 1.10
N ALA A 89 -23.45 -2.69 1.35
CA ALA A 89 -23.06 -3.87 2.11
C ALA A 89 -22.26 -3.48 3.37
N PRO A 90 -22.22 -4.33 4.42
CA PRO A 90 -21.36 -4.09 5.58
C PRO A 90 -19.88 -3.96 5.21
N LEU A 91 -19.24 -2.93 5.76
CA LEU A 91 -17.82 -2.68 5.62
C LEU A 91 -17.04 -3.44 6.70
N ILE A 92 -16.05 -4.22 6.30
CA ILE A 92 -15.20 -5.02 7.17
C ILE A 92 -13.76 -4.58 6.98
N ILE A 93 -13.13 -4.10 8.05
CA ILE A 93 -11.70 -3.82 8.09
C ILE A 93 -10.97 -5.11 8.46
N SER A 94 -10.16 -5.63 7.54
CA SER A 94 -9.38 -6.86 7.73
C SER A 94 -8.03 -6.59 8.38
N ASN A 95 -7.43 -5.44 8.09
CA ASN A 95 -6.13 -5.06 8.65
C ASN A 95 -5.95 -3.55 8.72
N VAL A 96 -5.17 -3.09 9.70
CA VAL A 96 -4.65 -1.72 9.76
C VAL A 96 -3.17 -1.79 10.14
N GLN A 97 -2.31 -1.36 9.22
CA GLN A 97 -0.86 -1.51 9.34
C GLN A 97 -0.17 -0.15 9.28
N ALA A 98 0.63 0.16 10.29
CA ALA A 98 1.52 1.32 10.26
C ALA A 98 2.85 0.99 9.55
N SER A 99 3.46 1.99 8.92
CA SER A 99 4.75 1.85 8.22
C SER A 99 5.98 1.75 9.13
N CYS A 100 5.89 2.18 10.40
CA CYS A 100 6.95 2.07 11.41
C CYS A 100 6.40 1.49 12.72
N GLY A 101 7.26 0.84 13.51
CA GLY A 101 6.93 0.41 14.88
C GLY A 101 6.73 1.57 15.87
N CYS A 102 7.00 2.80 15.45
CA CYS A 102 6.78 4.02 16.22
C CYS A 102 5.32 4.49 16.22
N THR A 103 4.46 3.85 15.40
CA THR A 103 3.06 4.21 15.22
C THR A 103 2.18 3.00 15.49
N THR A 104 1.16 3.15 16.33
CA THR A 104 0.27 2.07 16.76
C THR A 104 -1.16 2.40 16.35
N PRO A 105 -1.80 1.58 15.49
CA PRO A 105 -3.20 1.75 15.14
C PRO A 105 -4.15 0.95 16.04
N GLU A 106 -5.31 1.51 16.31
CA GLU A 106 -6.50 0.85 16.88
C GLU A 106 -7.71 1.19 15.98
N TYR A 107 -8.67 0.28 15.82
CA TYR A 107 -9.77 0.49 14.86
C TYR A 107 -11.04 -0.29 15.23
N SER A 108 -12.16 0.12 14.65
CA SER A 108 -13.44 -0.59 14.76
C SER A 108 -13.37 -2.01 14.18
N LYS A 109 -13.54 -3.04 15.03
CA LYS A 109 -13.39 -4.46 14.65
C LYS A 109 -14.68 -5.12 14.17
N ASN A 110 -15.82 -4.59 14.57
CA ASN A 110 -17.11 -5.10 14.12
C ASN A 110 -17.34 -4.68 12.66
N PRO A 111 -18.19 -5.38 11.90
CA PRO A 111 -18.67 -4.88 10.62
C PRO A 111 -19.42 -3.54 10.81
N ILE A 112 -19.18 -2.56 9.94
CA ILE A 112 -19.82 -1.24 9.96
C ILE A 112 -20.98 -1.29 8.96
N ALA A 113 -22.22 -1.13 9.42
CA ALA A 113 -23.38 -1.22 8.55
C ALA A 113 -23.43 -0.05 7.54
N PRO A 114 -24.19 -0.18 6.44
CA PRO A 114 -24.46 0.94 5.54
C PRO A 114 -24.94 2.18 6.28
N GLY A 115 -24.30 3.33 6.03
CA GLY A 115 -24.60 4.61 6.66
C GLY A 115 -23.98 4.81 8.05
N GLU A 116 -23.40 3.79 8.66
CA GLU A 116 -22.76 3.90 9.98
C GLU A 116 -21.31 4.38 9.88
N GLU A 117 -20.84 4.92 11.01
CA GLU A 117 -19.47 5.42 11.17
C GLU A 117 -18.56 4.40 11.86
N GLY A 118 -17.29 4.43 11.49
CA GLY A 118 -16.22 3.74 12.19
C GLY A 118 -15.01 4.66 12.37
N MET A 119 -14.00 4.15 13.08
CA MET A 119 -12.77 4.91 13.33
C MET A 119 -11.51 4.08 13.19
N VAL A 120 -10.42 4.78 12.88
CA VAL A 120 -9.03 4.33 13.02
C VAL A 120 -8.29 5.34 13.89
N LYS A 121 -7.99 4.97 15.13
CA LYS A 121 -7.15 5.75 16.04
C LYS A 121 -5.69 5.42 15.79
N VAL A 122 -4.87 6.45 15.61
CA VAL A 122 -3.43 6.34 15.36
C VAL A 122 -2.68 7.04 16.49
N VAL A 123 -1.78 6.30 17.14
CA VAL A 123 -0.88 6.83 18.17
C VAL A 123 0.55 6.83 17.64
N PHE A 124 1.18 7.99 17.53
CA PHE A 124 2.58 8.14 17.17
C PHE A 124 3.41 8.47 18.41
N ASN A 125 4.43 7.65 18.69
CA ASN A 125 5.43 7.92 19.71
C ASN A 125 6.68 8.55 19.06
N SER A 126 6.97 9.80 19.40
CA SER A 126 8.08 10.55 18.81
C SER A 126 9.45 10.27 19.45
N SER A 127 9.52 9.41 20.46
CA SER A 127 10.80 9.05 21.10
C SER A 127 11.82 8.54 20.06
N GLY A 128 13.00 9.15 20.00
CA GLY A 128 14.03 8.81 19.02
C GLY A 128 13.71 9.23 17.58
N GLN A 129 12.72 10.10 17.37
CA GLN A 129 12.35 10.66 16.07
C GLN A 129 12.56 12.18 16.11
N VAL A 130 13.22 12.75 15.11
CA VAL A 130 13.45 14.20 15.02
C VAL A 130 13.28 14.70 13.58
N GLY A 131 12.98 15.99 13.43
CA GLY A 131 12.74 16.63 12.14
C GLY A 131 11.36 16.33 11.56
N LYS A 132 11.18 16.58 10.27
CA LYS A 132 9.90 16.39 9.56
C LYS A 132 9.48 14.92 9.59
N GLN A 133 8.26 14.67 10.04
CA GLN A 133 7.67 13.34 10.11
C GLN A 133 6.54 13.23 9.09
N HIS A 134 6.50 12.07 8.42
CA HIS A 134 5.36 11.64 7.62
C HIS A 134 5.16 10.15 7.87
N LYS A 135 4.11 9.82 8.63
CA LYS A 135 3.74 8.44 8.93
C LYS A 135 2.54 8.06 8.08
N VAL A 136 2.54 6.82 7.60
CA VAL A 136 1.47 6.28 6.77
C VAL A 136 0.90 5.07 7.48
N VAL A 137 -0.42 5.02 7.57
CA VAL A 137 -1.17 3.87 8.06
C VAL A 137 -2.07 3.38 6.92
N THR A 138 -1.94 2.12 6.55
CA THR A 138 -2.74 1.49 5.51
C THR A 138 -3.90 0.72 6.15
N VAL A 139 -5.11 1.06 5.76
CA VAL A 139 -6.34 0.35 6.14
C VAL A 139 -6.73 -0.57 4.98
N THR A 140 -6.84 -1.87 5.24
CA THR A 140 -7.29 -2.86 4.27
C THR A 140 -8.71 -3.31 4.61
N SER A 141 -9.60 -3.32 3.62
CA SER A 141 -11.02 -3.64 3.80
C SER A 141 -11.63 -4.34 2.59
N ASN A 142 -12.90 -4.77 2.70
CA ASN A 142 -13.72 -5.26 1.59
C ASN A 142 -14.40 -4.15 0.77
N ALA A 143 -14.03 -2.87 0.98
CA ALA A 143 -14.59 -1.77 0.21
C ALA A 143 -14.20 -1.86 -1.27
N SER A 144 -14.94 -1.14 -2.13
CA SER A 144 -14.61 -0.98 -3.55
C SER A 144 -13.16 -0.54 -3.79
N SER A 145 -12.62 0.26 -2.88
CA SER A 145 -11.19 0.54 -2.75
C SER A 145 -10.63 -0.28 -1.57
N PRO A 146 -9.88 -1.37 -1.83
CA PRO A 146 -9.47 -2.29 -0.77
C PRO A 146 -8.43 -1.70 0.16
N ASN A 147 -7.65 -0.71 -0.29
CA ASN A 147 -6.61 -0.07 0.49
C ASN A 147 -6.86 1.43 0.58
N THR A 148 -6.95 1.94 1.80
CA THR A 148 -7.09 3.35 2.11
C THR A 148 -5.88 3.80 2.93
N LEU A 149 -5.28 4.93 2.57
CA LEU A 149 -4.09 5.45 3.24
C LEU A 149 -4.47 6.60 4.18
N LEU A 150 -3.92 6.58 5.39
CA LEU A 150 -4.03 7.65 6.37
C LEU A 150 -2.64 8.25 6.61
N HIS A 151 -2.58 9.56 6.71
CA HIS A 151 -1.35 10.33 6.78
C HIS A 151 -1.26 11.13 8.07
N LEU A 152 -0.20 10.89 8.84
CA LEU A 152 0.15 11.69 10.00
C LEU A 152 1.41 12.52 9.68
N ARG A 153 1.31 13.84 9.73
CA ARG A 153 2.38 14.77 9.36
C ARG A 153 2.70 15.73 10.50
N GLY A 154 3.91 16.27 10.50
CA GLY A 154 4.32 17.31 11.44
C GLY A 154 5.83 17.36 11.61
N GLU A 155 6.31 18.08 12.61
CA GLU A 155 7.73 18.24 12.89
C GLU A 155 8.04 17.93 14.36
N VAL A 156 9.10 17.17 14.60
CA VAL A 156 9.58 16.86 15.95
C VAL A 156 10.85 17.64 16.23
N LYS A 157 10.81 18.48 17.26
CA LYS A 157 11.94 19.26 17.75
C LYS A 157 12.65 18.48 18.86
N LYS A 158 13.96 18.71 18.96
CA LYS A 158 14.80 18.17 20.01
C LYS A 158 14.57 18.89 21.34
#